data_AF-A0AAT9M6X8-F1
#
_entry.id   AF-A0AAT9M6X8-F1
#
_cell.length_a   1.000
_cell.length_b   1.000
_cell.length_c   1.000
_cell.angle_alpha   90.00
_cell.angle_beta   90.00
_cell.angle_gamma   90.00
#
_symmetry.space_group_name_H-M   'P 1'
#
loop_
_entity.id
_entity.type
_entity.pdbx_description
1 polymer ?
#
loop_
_entity_poly.entity_id
_entity_poly.type
_entity_poly.pdbx_seq_one_letter_code
_entity_poly.pdbx_strand_id
1 'polypeptide(L)'
;MSLAPALRDATFRWIADDPDQDARAELQGVLARAIAGDQAAVDELTDRMAGPLTFGTAGLRGPVRAGANGMNEAVVVRTTAGLADWLQRNGHGGGVVVVGRDARHGSELFHRAAAGVLAAAGFDVRVLDGPLPTPVTAFLVRELNAVAGVQITASHNPPADNGYKLYIEHGAQIVPPTDRQIEAAIAQVPAAVSVPRSQTWTTVSADEVAAYVRRAASLPTGGVRTLRVAATPMHGVGAATLAEVLAAAEFTDVHFVAQQQDPDPDFPTVSFPNPEEPGATDLLLALAAEVDADLAIALDPDADRCALGVRERDGSWRMLRGDETGVLLGEHVLSTMDATGALVATTIVSSSLLSKIAAAHGARYDETLTGFKWLVRAGDGAGTGLVYAYEEALGHCVDPDYVRDKDGISAAVLACDLAAGLKAEGRTPLDVLDDLAVAHGLHLTDQVSLRVTELSRIGELMAKLRTDPPTSLAGGSVSAEDLRPRADVLALRGEGVRVLIRPSGTEPKLKAYLEIVEPVPDRDGLAAARQRAVARLATLRGEVSALFE
;
A
#
# COMPACT_ATOMS: atom_id res chain seq x y z
N MET A 1 -28.67 19.90 -21.02
CA MET A 1 -29.70 18.86 -21.24
C MET A 1 -30.61 18.81 -20.02
N SER A 2 -31.85 18.34 -20.11
CA SER A 2 -32.72 18.18 -18.92
C SER A 2 -32.26 16.98 -18.10
N LEU A 3 -32.20 17.11 -16.77
CA LEU A 3 -31.88 16.02 -15.84
C LEU A 3 -32.79 14.80 -16.09
N ALA A 4 -32.19 13.63 -16.31
CA ALA A 4 -32.94 12.40 -16.57
C ALA A 4 -33.82 12.03 -15.36
N PRO A 5 -35.11 11.69 -15.54
CA PRO A 5 -36.01 11.36 -14.42
C PRO A 5 -35.48 10.23 -13.53
N ALA A 6 -34.87 9.20 -14.11
CA ALA A 6 -34.29 8.08 -13.35
C ALA A 6 -33.16 8.53 -12.40
N LEU A 7 -32.27 9.41 -12.87
CA LEU A 7 -31.18 9.96 -12.04
C LEU A 7 -31.74 10.84 -10.92
N ARG A 8 -32.72 11.69 -11.23
CA ARG A 8 -33.41 12.54 -10.25
C ARG A 8 -34.07 11.69 -9.16
N ASP A 9 -34.84 10.68 -9.53
CA ASP A 9 -35.60 9.85 -8.61
C ASP A 9 -34.69 8.93 -7.78
N ALA A 10 -33.57 8.44 -8.36
CA ALA A 10 -32.52 7.76 -7.61
C ALA A 10 -31.85 8.68 -6.57
N THR A 11 -31.59 9.93 -6.95
CA THR A 11 -30.99 10.93 -6.05
C THR A 11 -31.92 11.27 -4.88
N PHE A 12 -33.22 11.50 -5.13
CA PHE A 12 -34.18 11.75 -4.05
C PHE A 12 -34.27 10.59 -3.06
N ARG A 13 -34.24 9.34 -3.56
CA ARG A 13 -34.21 8.15 -2.69
C ARG A 13 -32.95 8.12 -1.85
N TRP A 14 -31.76 8.32 -2.46
CA TRP A 14 -30.51 8.36 -1.71
C TRP A 14 -30.53 9.43 -0.61
N ILE A 15 -30.98 10.65 -0.92
CA ILE A 15 -31.13 11.74 0.07
C ILE A 15 -32.08 11.35 1.22
N ALA A 16 -33.10 10.54 0.97
CA ALA A 16 -33.99 10.07 2.02
C ALA A 16 -33.39 8.93 2.85
N ASP A 17 -32.55 8.10 2.22
CA ASP A 17 -31.93 6.92 2.81
C ASP A 17 -30.65 7.21 3.60
N ASP A 18 -30.04 8.37 3.39
CA ASP A 18 -28.78 8.82 4.01
C ASP A 18 -29.01 9.28 5.47
N PRO A 19 -28.28 8.73 6.47
CA PRO A 19 -28.40 9.16 7.86
C PRO A 19 -27.73 10.51 8.15
N ASP A 20 -26.79 10.97 7.32
CA ASP A 20 -26.00 12.18 7.56
C ASP A 20 -26.72 13.42 7.02
N GLN A 21 -26.97 14.41 7.88
CA GLN A 21 -27.66 15.64 7.49
C GLN A 21 -26.83 16.50 6.53
N ASP A 22 -25.50 16.52 6.70
CA ASP A 22 -24.61 17.34 5.90
C ASP A 22 -24.47 16.75 4.50
N ALA A 23 -24.28 15.42 4.38
CA ALA A 23 -24.29 14.72 3.10
C ALA A 23 -25.61 14.91 2.34
N ARG A 24 -26.76 14.90 3.04
CA ARG A 24 -28.06 15.19 2.43
C ARG A 24 -28.13 16.61 1.89
N ALA A 25 -27.70 17.59 2.68
CA ALA A 25 -27.71 19.00 2.27
C ALA A 25 -26.78 19.23 1.06
N GLU A 26 -25.60 18.62 1.06
CA GLU A 26 -24.65 18.64 -0.06
C GLU A 26 -25.32 18.14 -1.35
N LEU A 27 -25.89 16.93 -1.32
CA LEU A 27 -26.47 16.30 -2.50
C LEU A 27 -27.76 17.00 -2.96
N GLN A 28 -28.56 17.54 -2.03
CA GLN A 28 -29.70 18.41 -2.33
C GLN A 28 -29.27 19.67 -3.09
N GLY A 29 -28.15 20.27 -2.70
CA GLY A 29 -27.58 21.44 -3.38
C GLY A 29 -27.17 21.13 -4.83
N VAL A 30 -26.48 20.01 -5.05
CA VAL A 30 -26.12 19.54 -6.41
C VAL A 30 -27.39 19.26 -7.23
N LEU A 31 -28.36 18.54 -6.67
CA LEU A 31 -29.62 18.22 -7.32
C LEU A 31 -30.42 19.48 -7.72
N ALA A 32 -30.49 20.47 -6.84
CA ALA A 32 -31.21 21.71 -7.12
C ALA A 32 -30.61 22.47 -8.31
N ARG A 33 -29.27 22.56 -8.41
CA ARG A 33 -28.59 23.15 -9.57
C ARG A 33 -28.84 22.33 -10.84
N ALA A 34 -28.77 21.00 -10.76
CA ALA A 34 -29.04 20.12 -11.90
C ALA A 34 -30.49 20.28 -12.42
N ILE A 35 -31.48 20.41 -11.52
CA ILE A 35 -32.89 20.68 -11.88
C ILE A 35 -33.03 22.06 -12.54
N ALA A 36 -32.26 23.05 -12.10
CA ALA A 36 -32.23 24.39 -12.68
C ALA A 36 -31.55 24.47 -14.06
N GLY A 37 -30.99 23.35 -14.55
CA GLY A 37 -30.38 23.25 -15.88
C GLY A 37 -28.87 23.48 -15.93
N ASP A 38 -28.18 23.49 -14.80
CA ASP A 38 -26.72 23.52 -14.74
C ASP A 38 -26.14 22.18 -15.22
N GLN A 39 -25.46 22.19 -16.37
CA GLN A 39 -24.89 20.98 -16.98
C GLN A 39 -23.75 20.39 -16.13
N ALA A 40 -22.92 21.23 -15.50
CA ALA A 40 -21.83 20.73 -14.66
C ALA A 40 -22.39 19.98 -13.44
N ALA A 41 -23.50 20.47 -12.87
CA ALA A 41 -24.20 19.79 -11.79
C ALA A 41 -24.87 18.47 -12.25
N VAL A 42 -25.33 18.38 -13.49
CA VAL A 42 -25.86 17.11 -14.06
C VAL A 42 -24.74 16.08 -14.19
N ASP A 43 -23.57 16.49 -14.68
CA ASP A 43 -22.41 15.61 -14.85
C ASP A 43 -21.87 15.15 -13.49
N GLU A 44 -21.74 16.07 -12.53
CA GLU A 44 -21.37 15.80 -11.14
C GLU A 44 -22.35 14.82 -10.47
N LEU A 45 -23.66 15.03 -10.63
CA LEU A 45 -24.67 14.15 -10.06
C LEU A 45 -24.66 12.76 -10.71
N THR A 46 -24.40 12.69 -12.02
CA THR A 46 -24.26 11.42 -12.75
C THR A 46 -23.10 10.61 -12.20
N ASP A 47 -21.94 11.24 -11.97
CA ASP A 47 -20.77 10.59 -11.38
C ASP A 47 -21.02 10.13 -9.93
N ARG A 48 -21.56 11.01 -9.07
CA ARG A 48 -21.89 10.70 -7.66
C ARG A 48 -22.88 9.54 -7.52
N MET A 49 -23.73 9.31 -8.53
CA MET A 49 -24.75 8.27 -8.55
C MET A 49 -24.44 7.10 -9.50
N ALA A 50 -23.21 7.00 -10.02
CA ALA A 50 -22.81 6.01 -11.02
C ALA A 50 -22.82 4.53 -10.54
N GLY A 51 -23.10 4.30 -9.26
CA GLY A 51 -23.15 2.97 -8.64
C GLY A 51 -22.46 2.96 -7.28
N PRO A 52 -22.57 1.87 -6.50
CA PRO A 52 -21.81 1.72 -5.27
C PRO A 52 -20.32 1.55 -5.57
N LEU A 53 -19.47 2.03 -4.67
CA LEU A 53 -18.06 1.66 -4.65
C LEU A 53 -17.89 0.14 -4.44
N THR A 54 -16.85 -0.45 -5.05
CA THR A 54 -16.54 -1.89 -5.00
C THR A 54 -15.18 -2.15 -4.35
N PHE A 55 -14.93 -3.40 -3.92
CA PHE A 55 -13.65 -3.78 -3.33
C PHE A 55 -12.59 -3.97 -4.40
N GLY A 56 -11.54 -3.14 -4.35
CA GLY A 56 -10.38 -3.20 -5.25
C GLY A 56 -9.21 -4.00 -4.69
N THR A 57 -8.00 -3.65 -5.13
CA THR A 57 -6.75 -4.29 -4.66
C THR A 57 -6.49 -4.07 -3.17
N ALA A 58 -6.88 -2.91 -2.63
CA ALA A 58 -6.56 -2.47 -1.28
C ALA A 58 -7.78 -1.90 -0.54
N GLY A 59 -8.91 -2.60 -0.64
CA GLY A 59 -10.19 -2.20 -0.05
C GLY A 59 -11.08 -1.39 -0.99
N LEU A 60 -12.14 -0.82 -0.42
CA LEU A 60 -13.08 0.09 -1.07
C LEU A 60 -12.56 1.53 -0.86
N ARG A 61 -12.44 2.34 -1.93
CA ARG A 61 -11.88 3.70 -1.86
C ARG A 61 -12.64 4.64 -2.77
N GLY A 62 -12.70 5.92 -2.38
CA GLY A 62 -13.26 6.97 -3.20
C GLY A 62 -13.20 8.34 -2.52
N PRO A 63 -13.58 9.41 -3.25
CA PRO A 63 -13.64 10.75 -2.69
C PRO A 63 -14.66 10.83 -1.57
N VAL A 64 -14.36 11.59 -0.52
CA VAL A 64 -15.28 11.92 0.57
C VAL A 64 -16.31 12.91 0.04
N ARG A 65 -17.53 12.41 -0.23
CA ARG A 65 -18.64 13.19 -0.79
C ARG A 65 -19.96 12.44 -0.69
N ALA A 66 -21.07 13.16 -0.70
CA ALA A 66 -22.40 12.55 -0.79
C ALA A 66 -22.66 11.86 -2.15
N GLY A 67 -23.39 10.73 -2.10
CA GLY A 67 -23.78 9.91 -3.25
C GLY A 67 -23.29 8.46 -3.13
N ALA A 68 -23.86 7.56 -3.95
CA ALA A 68 -23.51 6.14 -3.90
C ALA A 68 -22.07 5.83 -4.34
N ASN A 69 -21.49 6.67 -5.19
CA ASN A 69 -20.13 6.56 -5.74
C ASN A 69 -19.14 7.51 -5.02
N GLY A 70 -19.22 7.52 -3.68
CA GLY A 70 -18.39 8.34 -2.80
C GLY A 70 -18.27 7.72 -1.42
N MET A 71 -17.20 8.03 -0.71
CA MET A 71 -17.06 7.67 0.70
C MET A 71 -17.91 8.62 1.54
N ASN A 72 -18.90 8.07 2.24
CA ASN A 72 -19.78 8.78 3.16
C ASN A 72 -20.36 7.80 4.20
N GLU A 73 -21.06 8.33 5.20
CA GLU A 73 -21.62 7.53 6.28
C GLU A 73 -22.59 6.45 5.76
N ALA A 74 -23.46 6.80 4.80
CA ALA A 74 -24.41 5.85 4.23
C ALA A 74 -23.72 4.64 3.57
N VAL A 75 -22.66 4.88 2.79
CA VAL A 75 -21.87 3.81 2.15
C VAL A 75 -21.17 2.95 3.19
N VAL A 76 -20.58 3.54 4.23
CA VAL A 76 -19.89 2.78 5.30
C VAL A 76 -20.89 1.95 6.10
N VAL A 77 -22.03 2.53 6.50
CA VAL A 77 -23.09 1.82 7.21
C VAL A 77 -23.58 0.62 6.42
N ARG A 78 -23.84 0.80 5.11
CA ARG A 78 -24.32 -0.31 4.26
C ARG A 78 -23.25 -1.36 4.01
N THR A 79 -22.00 -0.93 3.78
CA THR A 79 -20.85 -1.83 3.63
C THR A 79 -20.67 -2.70 4.86
N THR A 80 -20.67 -2.09 6.05
CA THR A 80 -20.49 -2.80 7.31
C THR A 80 -21.68 -3.70 7.66
N ALA A 81 -22.91 -3.32 7.34
CA ALA A 81 -24.07 -4.18 7.54
C ALA A 81 -24.03 -5.42 6.63
N GLY A 82 -23.59 -5.26 5.37
CA GLY A 82 -23.40 -6.38 4.46
C GLY A 82 -22.28 -7.32 4.92
N LEU A 83 -21.19 -6.75 5.46
CA LEU A 83 -20.14 -7.53 6.12
C LEU A 83 -20.67 -8.31 7.32
N ALA A 84 -21.42 -7.67 8.21
CA ALA A 84 -21.99 -8.29 9.40
C ALA A 84 -22.90 -9.48 9.03
N ASP A 85 -23.78 -9.31 8.04
CA ASP A 85 -24.64 -10.38 7.52
C ASP A 85 -23.81 -11.53 6.91
N TRP A 86 -22.80 -11.20 6.10
CA TRP A 86 -21.91 -12.22 5.53
C TRP A 86 -21.17 -13.00 6.63
N LEU A 87 -20.61 -12.33 7.63
CA LEU A 87 -19.92 -12.98 8.76
C LEU A 87 -20.87 -13.91 9.53
N GLN A 88 -22.09 -13.47 9.84
CA GLN A 88 -23.09 -14.29 10.52
C GLN A 88 -23.44 -15.55 9.70
N ARG A 89 -23.70 -15.41 8.40
CA ARG A 89 -24.01 -16.53 7.50
C ARG A 89 -22.87 -17.54 7.35
N ASN A 90 -21.63 -17.10 7.55
CA ASN A 90 -20.44 -17.95 7.51
C ASN A 90 -20.00 -18.46 8.89
N GLY A 91 -20.85 -18.33 9.92
CA GLY A 91 -20.61 -18.92 11.24
C GLY A 91 -19.67 -18.11 12.14
N HIS A 92 -19.41 -16.84 11.82
CA HIS A 92 -18.57 -15.94 12.61
C HIS A 92 -19.35 -15.05 13.59
N GLY A 93 -20.66 -15.30 13.77
CA GLY A 93 -21.52 -14.49 14.63
C GLY A 93 -21.02 -14.43 16.07
N GLY A 94 -21.05 -13.23 16.67
CA GLY A 94 -20.55 -13.00 18.03
C GLY A 94 -19.02 -12.97 18.15
N GLY A 95 -18.29 -13.18 17.06
CA GLY A 95 -16.83 -13.11 17.04
C GLY A 95 -16.30 -11.70 17.30
N VAL A 96 -15.01 -11.63 17.62
CA VAL A 96 -14.30 -10.36 17.82
C VAL A 96 -14.09 -9.68 16.47
N VAL A 97 -14.34 -8.38 16.37
CA VAL A 97 -14.04 -7.56 15.19
C VAL A 97 -13.24 -6.33 15.60
N VAL A 98 -12.09 -6.12 14.95
CA VAL A 98 -11.22 -4.96 15.22
C VAL A 98 -11.56 -3.81 14.28
N VAL A 99 -11.68 -2.58 14.79
CA VAL A 99 -11.95 -1.38 13.96
C VAL A 99 -10.95 -0.27 14.28
N GLY A 100 -10.13 0.08 13.29
CA GLY A 100 -9.16 1.17 13.36
C GLY A 100 -9.38 2.21 12.27
N ARG A 101 -8.60 3.29 12.33
CA ARG A 101 -8.66 4.38 11.36
C ARG A 101 -7.35 5.15 11.28
N ASP A 102 -7.17 5.89 10.20
CA ASP A 102 -6.20 6.97 10.11
C ASP A 102 -6.81 8.34 10.52
N ALA A 103 -6.07 9.41 10.25
CA ALA A 103 -6.43 10.79 10.61
C ALA A 103 -7.17 11.58 9.50
N ARG A 104 -7.49 10.98 8.34
CA ARG A 104 -8.09 11.69 7.21
C ARG A 104 -9.49 12.24 7.51
N HIS A 105 -9.93 13.20 6.69
CA HIS A 105 -11.29 13.72 6.72
C HIS A 105 -12.32 12.58 6.63
N GLY A 106 -13.31 12.61 7.52
CA GLY A 106 -14.35 11.59 7.61
C GLY A 106 -13.96 10.30 8.35
N SER A 107 -12.66 10.05 8.63
CA SER A 107 -12.22 8.78 9.22
C SER A 107 -12.85 8.49 10.58
N GLU A 108 -13.02 9.50 11.45
CA GLU A 108 -13.70 9.35 12.75
C GLU A 108 -15.20 9.01 12.59
N LEU A 109 -15.90 9.66 11.65
CA LEU A 109 -17.32 9.39 11.39
C LEU A 109 -17.51 7.96 10.87
N PHE A 110 -16.68 7.55 9.90
CA PHE A 110 -16.76 6.22 9.29
C PHE A 110 -16.37 5.11 10.27
N HIS A 111 -15.37 5.37 11.13
CA HIS A 111 -14.99 4.45 12.21
C HIS A 111 -16.15 4.20 13.18
N ARG A 112 -16.81 5.26 13.66
CA ARG A 112 -17.99 5.13 14.54
C ARG A 112 -19.15 4.43 13.85
N ALA A 113 -19.39 4.73 12.59
CA ALA A 113 -20.43 4.06 11.80
C ALA A 113 -20.15 2.56 11.69
N ALA A 114 -18.92 2.17 11.35
CA ALA A 114 -18.54 0.76 11.24
C ALA A 114 -18.64 0.04 12.60
N ALA A 115 -18.06 0.60 13.65
CA ALA A 115 -18.11 0.03 15.00
C ALA A 115 -19.54 -0.11 15.52
N GLY A 116 -20.37 0.93 15.33
CA GLY A 116 -21.76 0.94 15.76
C GLY A 116 -22.63 -0.09 15.05
N VAL A 117 -22.47 -0.29 13.74
CA VAL A 117 -23.20 -1.30 12.97
C VAL A 117 -22.81 -2.71 13.41
N LEU A 118 -21.52 -3.01 13.55
CA LEU A 118 -21.03 -4.32 14.00
C LEU A 118 -21.51 -4.66 15.42
N ALA A 119 -21.45 -3.68 16.33
CA ALA A 119 -21.90 -3.88 17.70
C ALA A 119 -23.42 -4.11 17.77
N ALA A 120 -24.22 -3.36 16.98
CA ALA A 120 -25.66 -3.61 16.87
C ALA A 120 -26.01 -4.96 16.24
N ALA A 121 -25.14 -5.48 15.36
CA ALA A 121 -25.25 -6.82 14.80
C ALA A 121 -24.76 -7.94 15.75
N GLY A 122 -24.33 -7.59 16.97
CA GLY A 122 -23.99 -8.54 18.04
C GLY A 122 -22.55 -9.07 18.04
N PHE A 123 -21.62 -8.40 17.35
CA PHE A 123 -20.19 -8.72 17.42
C PHE A 123 -19.52 -8.10 18.66
N ASP A 124 -18.44 -8.72 19.14
CA ASP A 124 -17.55 -8.10 20.14
C ASP A 124 -16.60 -7.12 19.42
N VAL A 125 -16.99 -5.84 19.40
CA VAL A 125 -16.27 -4.81 18.66
C VAL A 125 -15.15 -4.23 19.52
N ARG A 126 -13.92 -4.35 19.01
CA ARG A 126 -12.69 -3.85 19.61
C ARG A 126 -12.17 -2.67 18.79
N VAL A 127 -12.29 -1.45 19.31
CA VAL A 127 -11.86 -0.25 18.57
C VAL A 127 -10.49 0.22 19.03
N LEU A 128 -9.67 0.71 18.09
CA LEU A 128 -8.50 1.51 18.41
C LEU A 128 -8.98 2.89 18.91
N ASP A 129 -8.41 3.39 20.01
CA ASP A 129 -8.88 4.61 20.70
C ASP A 129 -8.70 5.87 19.85
N GLY A 130 -7.61 5.92 19.08
CA GLY A 130 -7.25 7.03 18.21
C GLY A 130 -6.83 6.57 16.81
N PRO A 131 -6.45 7.53 15.95
CA PRO A 131 -5.84 7.22 14.66
C PRO A 131 -4.52 6.49 14.89
N LEU A 132 -4.40 5.27 14.37
CA LEU A 132 -3.23 4.40 14.55
C LEU A 132 -2.88 3.70 13.23
N PRO A 133 -1.60 3.29 13.06
CA PRO A 133 -1.14 2.64 11.85
C PRO A 133 -1.97 1.43 11.43
N THR A 134 -2.16 1.26 10.12
CA THR A 134 -2.74 0.06 9.52
C THR A 134 -2.13 -1.25 10.06
N PRO A 135 -0.78 -1.39 10.19
CA PRO A 135 -0.21 -2.63 10.73
C PRO A 135 -0.64 -2.96 12.17
N VAL A 136 -0.99 -1.99 13.01
CA VAL A 136 -1.51 -2.24 14.36
C VAL A 136 -2.88 -2.92 14.29
N THR A 137 -3.77 -2.45 13.40
CA THR A 137 -5.06 -3.10 13.17
C THR A 137 -4.88 -4.52 12.63
N ALA A 138 -4.00 -4.72 11.65
CA ALA A 138 -3.73 -6.04 11.08
C ALA A 138 -3.14 -7.02 12.12
N PHE A 139 -2.25 -6.53 12.99
CA PHE A 139 -1.70 -7.27 14.13
C PHE A 139 -2.81 -7.71 15.10
N LEU A 140 -3.66 -6.79 15.53
CA LEU A 140 -4.72 -7.05 16.51
C LEU A 140 -5.75 -8.06 16.01
N VAL A 141 -6.00 -8.13 14.70
CA VAL A 141 -6.88 -9.16 14.14
C VAL A 141 -6.36 -10.57 14.46
N ARG A 142 -5.04 -10.76 14.39
CA ARG A 142 -4.40 -12.04 14.71
C ARG A 142 -4.31 -12.26 16.21
N GLU A 143 -3.80 -11.27 16.92
CA GLU A 143 -3.56 -11.35 18.37
C GLU A 143 -4.86 -11.65 19.15
N LEU A 144 -5.97 -11.02 18.74
CA LEU A 144 -7.27 -11.21 19.40
C LEU A 144 -8.11 -12.34 18.80
N ASN A 145 -7.56 -13.12 17.85
CA ASN A 145 -8.29 -14.13 17.09
C ASN A 145 -9.61 -13.58 16.50
N ALA A 146 -9.56 -12.34 16.00
CA ALA A 146 -10.71 -11.65 15.46
C ALA A 146 -11.18 -12.30 14.16
N VAL A 147 -12.49 -12.35 13.95
CA VAL A 147 -13.10 -12.89 12.72
C VAL A 147 -13.03 -11.90 11.57
N ALA A 148 -12.83 -10.61 11.88
CA ALA A 148 -12.59 -9.57 10.90
C ALA A 148 -11.83 -8.37 11.49
N GLY A 149 -11.24 -7.58 10.61
CA GLY A 149 -10.69 -6.26 10.93
C GLY A 149 -11.08 -5.24 9.87
N VAL A 150 -11.36 -4.02 10.30
CA VAL A 150 -11.68 -2.88 9.44
C VAL A 150 -10.69 -1.76 9.73
N GLN A 151 -10.00 -1.27 8.70
CA GLN A 151 -9.18 -0.07 8.80
C GLN A 151 -9.74 0.99 7.87
N ILE A 152 -10.20 2.10 8.44
CA ILE A 152 -10.66 3.26 7.68
C ILE A 152 -9.45 4.09 7.27
N THR A 153 -9.10 4.03 5.98
CA THR A 153 -7.97 4.76 5.40
C THR A 153 -7.99 4.65 3.88
N ALA A 154 -7.44 5.68 3.21
CA ALA A 154 -7.07 5.62 1.79
C ALA A 154 -5.55 5.47 1.56
N SER A 155 -4.77 5.08 2.57
CA SER A 155 -3.31 4.98 2.52
C SER A 155 -2.67 6.29 2.04
N HIS A 156 -1.98 6.31 0.90
CA HIS A 156 -1.30 7.48 0.33
C HIS A 156 -2.14 8.30 -0.66
N ASN A 157 -3.44 7.99 -0.84
CA ASN A 157 -4.31 8.74 -1.74
C ASN A 157 -4.38 10.25 -1.36
N PRO A 158 -4.87 11.13 -2.25
CA PRO A 158 -5.03 12.56 -1.95
C PRO A 158 -5.92 12.85 -0.71
N PRO A 159 -5.81 14.04 -0.09
CA PRO A 159 -6.60 14.44 1.08
C PRO A 159 -8.12 14.23 0.95
N ALA A 160 -8.65 14.41 -0.27
CA ALA A 160 -10.07 14.30 -0.56
C ALA A 160 -10.60 12.84 -0.58
N ASP A 161 -9.72 11.84 -0.54
CA ASP A 161 -10.10 10.42 -0.57
C ASP A 161 -10.08 9.80 0.83
N ASN A 162 -11.00 8.85 1.04
CA ASN A 162 -10.97 7.93 2.17
C ASN A 162 -11.24 6.49 1.69
N GLY A 163 -11.22 5.51 2.58
CA GLY A 163 -11.39 4.12 2.22
C GLY A 163 -11.70 3.20 3.38
N TYR A 164 -11.94 1.94 3.03
CA TYR A 164 -12.35 0.85 3.91
C TYR A 164 -11.54 -0.39 3.53
N LYS A 165 -10.50 -0.69 4.30
CA LYS A 165 -9.73 -1.95 4.20
C LYS A 165 -10.41 -3.01 5.06
N LEU A 166 -10.45 -4.24 4.56
CA LEU A 166 -11.11 -5.38 5.22
C LEU A 166 -10.16 -6.58 5.33
N TYR A 167 -10.02 -7.06 6.55
CA TYR A 167 -9.22 -8.23 6.94
C TYR A 167 -10.16 -9.34 7.43
N ILE A 168 -9.94 -10.58 7.01
CA ILE A 168 -10.75 -11.74 7.46
C ILE A 168 -9.84 -12.92 7.82
N GLU A 169 -9.21 -13.55 6.82
CA GLU A 169 -8.44 -14.79 6.97
C GLU A 169 -7.16 -14.62 7.80
N HIS A 170 -7.30 -14.56 9.13
CA HIS A 170 -6.23 -14.34 10.09
C HIS A 170 -5.41 -13.08 9.80
N GLY A 171 -6.09 -11.95 9.61
CA GLY A 171 -5.45 -10.65 9.39
C GLY A 171 -4.98 -10.39 7.96
N ALA A 172 -5.28 -11.27 7.00
CA ALA A 172 -5.04 -11.03 5.58
C ALA A 172 -6.21 -10.30 4.92
N GLN A 173 -5.91 -9.41 3.97
CA GLN A 173 -6.92 -8.76 3.14
C GLN A 173 -7.70 -9.79 2.29
N ILE A 174 -8.97 -9.47 2.01
CA ILE A 174 -9.88 -10.33 1.25
C ILE A 174 -9.46 -10.53 -0.21
N VAL A 175 -9.76 -11.70 -0.75
CA VAL A 175 -9.57 -12.10 -2.16
C VAL A 175 -10.87 -12.67 -2.73
N PRO A 176 -11.01 -12.79 -4.07
CA PRO A 176 -12.12 -13.53 -4.66
C PRO A 176 -12.19 -14.99 -4.17
N PRO A 177 -13.39 -15.54 -3.95
CA PRO A 177 -14.71 -14.96 -4.20
C PRO A 177 -15.32 -14.15 -3.03
N THR A 178 -14.61 -14.02 -1.90
CA THR A 178 -15.13 -13.41 -0.67
C THR A 178 -15.55 -11.96 -0.86
N ASP A 179 -14.77 -11.18 -1.60
CA ASP A 179 -15.10 -9.79 -1.97
C ASP A 179 -16.48 -9.68 -2.63
N ARG A 180 -16.74 -10.46 -3.69
CA ARG A 180 -18.01 -10.47 -4.44
C ARG A 180 -19.18 -10.97 -3.59
N GLN A 181 -18.94 -11.91 -2.68
CA GLN A 181 -19.97 -12.39 -1.77
C GLN A 181 -20.39 -11.31 -0.76
N ILE A 182 -19.43 -10.51 -0.28
CA ILE A 182 -19.71 -9.37 0.59
C ILE A 182 -20.42 -8.27 -0.20
N GLU A 183 -19.97 -7.94 -1.42
CA GLU A 183 -20.68 -6.98 -2.29
C GLU A 183 -22.12 -7.38 -2.56
N ALA A 184 -22.36 -8.68 -2.81
CA ALA A 184 -23.72 -9.21 -2.96
C ALA A 184 -24.54 -9.04 -1.67
N ALA A 185 -23.93 -9.23 -0.49
CA ALA A 185 -24.59 -8.97 0.80
C ALA A 185 -24.92 -7.48 0.98
N ILE A 186 -23.99 -6.57 0.64
CA ILE A 186 -24.18 -5.11 0.69
C ILE A 186 -25.36 -4.68 -0.19
N ALA A 187 -25.50 -5.29 -1.37
CA ALA A 187 -26.61 -5.00 -2.28
C ALA A 187 -28.00 -5.36 -1.69
N GLN A 188 -28.06 -6.27 -0.71
CA GLN A 188 -29.31 -6.64 -0.02
C GLN A 188 -29.59 -5.77 1.22
N VAL A 189 -28.63 -4.94 1.66
CA VAL A 189 -28.81 -4.09 2.84
C VAL A 189 -29.86 -3.01 2.56
N PRO A 190 -30.80 -2.77 3.50
CA PRO A 190 -31.79 -1.70 3.38
C PRO A 190 -31.14 -0.31 3.35
N ALA A 191 -31.98 0.73 3.28
CA ALA A 191 -31.57 2.11 3.43
C ALA A 191 -30.69 2.30 4.68
N ALA A 192 -29.61 3.07 4.57
CA ALA A 192 -28.63 3.25 5.63
C ALA A 192 -29.27 3.81 6.92
N VAL A 193 -30.23 4.73 6.78
CA VAL A 193 -31.03 5.27 7.90
C VAL A 193 -31.81 4.21 8.69
N SER A 194 -32.07 3.04 8.09
CA SER A 194 -32.80 1.93 8.72
C SER A 194 -31.88 0.88 9.36
N VAL A 195 -30.56 0.99 9.16
CA VAL A 195 -29.60 0.04 9.72
C VAL A 195 -29.39 0.35 11.22
N PRO A 196 -29.61 -0.62 12.13
CA PRO A 196 -29.37 -0.43 13.56
C PRO A 196 -27.91 -0.09 13.85
N ARG A 197 -27.69 0.82 14.80
CA ARG A 197 -26.36 1.23 15.25
C ARG A 197 -26.31 1.34 16.76
N SER A 198 -25.26 0.76 17.34
CA SER A 198 -24.90 0.91 18.74
C SER A 198 -24.02 2.14 18.93
N GLN A 199 -23.99 2.68 20.14
CA GLN A 199 -23.03 3.70 20.59
C GLN A 199 -22.03 3.12 21.61
N THR A 200 -22.07 1.80 21.82
CA THR A 200 -21.25 1.09 22.79
C THR A 200 -20.45 0.00 22.11
N TRP A 201 -19.15 0.01 22.36
CA TRP A 201 -18.13 -0.95 21.93
C TRP A 201 -16.97 -0.87 22.93
N THR A 202 -16.00 -1.77 22.80
CA THR A 202 -14.89 -1.86 23.75
C THR A 202 -13.62 -1.31 23.11
N THR A 203 -12.97 -0.33 23.74
CA THR A 203 -11.66 0.16 23.29
C THR A 203 -10.57 -0.87 23.60
N VAL A 204 -9.64 -1.11 22.67
CA VAL A 204 -8.44 -1.92 22.94
C VAL A 204 -7.62 -1.26 24.03
N SER A 205 -7.07 -2.07 24.93
CA SER A 205 -6.22 -1.62 26.02
C SER A 205 -4.86 -1.17 25.50
N ALA A 206 -4.19 -0.32 26.28
CA ALA A 206 -2.82 0.08 26.01
C ALA A 206 -1.87 -1.13 25.96
N ASP A 207 -2.13 -2.18 26.74
CA ASP A 207 -1.30 -3.40 26.77
C ASP A 207 -1.42 -4.23 25.48
N GLU A 208 -2.62 -4.28 24.88
CA GLU A 208 -2.87 -4.92 23.58
C GLU A 208 -2.13 -4.17 22.46
N VAL A 209 -2.15 -2.84 22.46
CA VAL A 209 -1.36 -2.03 21.50
C VAL A 209 0.14 -2.17 21.76
N ALA A 210 0.57 -2.15 23.02
CA ALA A 210 1.97 -2.35 23.38
C ALA A 210 2.49 -3.76 23.03
N ALA A 211 1.62 -4.75 22.81
CA ALA A 211 2.02 -6.06 22.31
C ALA A 211 2.59 -5.98 20.90
N TYR A 212 1.99 -5.17 20.03
CA TYR A 212 2.55 -4.85 18.72
C TYR A 212 3.93 -4.21 18.87
N VAL A 213 4.06 -3.21 19.76
CA VAL A 213 5.33 -2.51 19.98
C VAL A 213 6.44 -3.46 20.42
N ARG A 214 6.16 -4.32 21.40
CA ARG A 214 7.11 -5.35 21.87
C ARG A 214 7.49 -6.32 20.77
N ARG A 215 6.54 -6.73 19.92
CA ARG A 215 6.81 -7.66 18.83
C ARG A 215 7.70 -7.02 17.76
N ALA A 216 7.33 -5.85 17.26
CA ALA A 216 8.11 -5.13 16.26
C ALA A 216 9.53 -4.81 16.76
N ALA A 217 9.67 -4.41 18.03
CA ALA A 217 10.97 -4.14 18.65
C ALA A 217 11.84 -5.39 18.86
N SER A 218 11.26 -6.60 18.77
CA SER A 218 11.99 -7.88 18.91
C SER A 218 12.58 -8.41 17.60
N LEU A 219 12.25 -7.79 16.46
CA LEU A 219 12.71 -8.22 15.14
C LEU A 219 14.22 -8.05 14.89
N PRO A 220 14.90 -7.02 15.41
CA PRO A 220 16.35 -6.89 15.28
C PRO A 220 17.09 -8.13 15.81
N THR A 221 17.97 -8.69 15.01
CA THR A 221 18.82 -9.82 15.40
C THR A 221 20.25 -9.37 15.74
N GLY A 222 20.68 -8.21 15.22
CA GLY A 222 21.95 -7.58 15.54
C GLY A 222 21.99 -7.04 16.97
N GLY A 223 23.21 -6.80 17.49
CA GLY A 223 23.44 -6.22 18.82
C GLY A 223 23.82 -4.73 18.83
N VAL A 224 23.93 -4.09 17.67
CA VAL A 224 24.36 -2.69 17.54
C VAL A 224 23.15 -1.77 17.46
N ARG A 225 23.17 -0.69 18.26
CA ARG A 225 22.06 0.29 18.35
C ARG A 225 22.49 1.75 18.15
N THR A 226 23.77 1.98 17.83
CA THR A 226 24.31 3.32 17.58
C THR A 226 23.97 3.75 16.15
N LEU A 227 22.84 4.43 15.99
CA LEU A 227 22.36 4.92 14.70
C LEU A 227 21.56 6.21 14.91
N ARG A 228 21.84 7.22 14.09
CA ARG A 228 21.03 8.44 14.00
C ARG A 228 20.06 8.34 12.83
N VAL A 229 18.79 8.54 13.11
CA VAL A 229 17.69 8.38 12.14
C VAL A 229 16.99 9.72 11.94
N ALA A 230 16.83 10.13 10.68
CA ALA A 230 15.86 11.16 10.30
C ALA A 230 14.57 10.47 9.84
N ALA A 231 13.40 10.94 10.28
CA ALA A 231 12.12 10.29 10.00
C ALA A 231 11.01 11.28 9.64
N THR A 232 10.07 10.85 8.80
CA THR A 232 8.81 11.56 8.58
C THR A 232 7.65 10.57 8.43
N PRO A 233 6.51 10.80 9.10
CA PRO A 233 5.27 10.07 8.81
C PRO A 233 4.43 10.77 7.73
N MET A 234 4.92 11.88 7.14
CA MET A 234 4.22 12.69 6.13
C MET A 234 2.81 13.12 6.54
N HIS A 235 2.66 13.71 7.73
CA HIS A 235 1.36 14.05 8.36
C HIS A 235 0.47 12.85 8.64
N GLY A 236 1.06 11.66 8.63
CA GLY A 236 0.41 10.40 8.92
C GLY A 236 0.37 10.06 10.41
N VAL A 237 -0.19 8.90 10.68
CA VAL A 237 -0.41 8.38 12.04
C VAL A 237 0.78 7.58 12.59
N GLY A 238 1.89 7.53 11.85
CA GLY A 238 3.03 6.65 12.14
C GLY A 238 4.02 7.18 13.18
N ALA A 239 4.11 8.49 13.44
CA ALA A 239 5.21 9.06 14.24
C ALA A 239 5.29 8.50 15.67
N ALA A 240 4.17 8.52 16.41
CA ALA A 240 4.15 8.05 17.79
C ALA A 240 4.53 6.57 17.89
N THR A 241 3.91 5.73 17.06
CA THR A 241 4.22 4.29 17.03
C THR A 241 5.66 4.02 16.59
N LEU A 242 6.18 4.74 15.58
CA LEU A 242 7.56 4.57 15.15
C LEU A 242 8.54 4.94 16.28
N ALA A 243 8.31 6.06 16.96
CA ALA A 243 9.14 6.49 18.09
C ALA A 243 9.12 5.47 19.23
N GLU A 244 7.95 4.96 19.60
CA GLU A 244 7.80 3.95 20.66
C GLU A 244 8.50 2.64 20.31
N VAL A 245 8.34 2.15 19.08
CA VAL A 245 8.96 0.89 18.64
C VAL A 245 10.46 1.03 18.51
N LEU A 246 10.97 2.12 17.92
CA LEU A 246 12.41 2.36 17.83
C LEU A 246 13.04 2.50 19.22
N ALA A 247 12.40 3.22 20.14
CA ALA A 247 12.87 3.34 21.52
C ALA A 247 12.86 1.98 22.24
N ALA A 248 11.82 1.16 22.06
CA ALA A 248 11.74 -0.19 22.60
C ALA A 248 12.80 -1.13 21.99
N ALA A 249 13.21 -0.88 20.75
CA ALA A 249 14.32 -1.54 20.07
C ALA A 249 15.69 -0.91 20.39
N GLU A 250 15.75 0.06 21.31
CA GLU A 250 16.96 0.78 21.75
C GLU A 250 17.60 1.74 20.73
N PHE A 251 16.90 2.06 19.64
CA PHE A 251 17.26 3.15 18.72
C PHE A 251 16.68 4.48 19.23
N THR A 252 17.53 5.30 19.85
CA THR A 252 17.09 6.49 20.61
C THR A 252 17.47 7.84 19.98
N ASP A 253 18.38 7.86 19.00
CA ASP A 253 18.79 9.09 18.28
C ASP A 253 17.92 9.28 17.03
N VAL A 254 16.63 9.62 17.24
CA VAL A 254 15.62 9.74 16.18
C VAL A 254 15.13 11.20 16.09
N HIS A 255 15.19 11.77 14.89
CA HIS A 255 14.78 13.13 14.58
C HIS A 255 13.62 13.11 13.58
N PHE A 256 12.50 13.72 13.95
CA PHE A 256 11.36 13.85 13.04
C PHE A 256 11.37 15.18 12.29
N VAL A 257 10.88 15.16 11.05
CA VAL A 257 10.54 16.38 10.31
C VAL A 257 9.42 17.09 11.05
N ALA A 258 9.75 18.19 11.75
CA ALA A 258 8.81 18.88 12.64
C ALA A 258 7.51 19.30 11.93
N GLN A 259 7.61 19.75 10.67
CA GLN A 259 6.45 20.18 9.88
C GLN A 259 5.55 19.03 9.41
N GLN A 260 5.97 17.77 9.53
CA GLN A 260 5.25 16.59 9.03
C GLN A 260 4.99 15.56 10.14
N GLN A 261 5.37 15.83 11.39
CA GLN A 261 5.33 14.87 12.49
C GLN A 261 3.90 14.57 12.97
N ASP A 262 3.10 15.62 13.14
CA ASP A 262 1.74 15.49 13.68
C ASP A 262 0.74 15.10 12.56
N PRO A 263 -0.27 14.27 12.85
CA PRO A 263 -1.29 13.94 11.86
C PRO A 263 -2.07 15.18 11.38
N ASP A 264 -2.11 15.40 10.07
CA ASP A 264 -2.86 16.49 9.43
C ASP A 264 -3.57 15.96 8.17
N PRO A 265 -4.92 15.95 8.15
CA PRO A 265 -5.70 15.40 7.03
C PRO A 265 -5.54 16.18 5.71
N ASP A 266 -5.03 17.41 5.75
CA ASP A 266 -4.82 18.24 4.55
C ASP A 266 -3.44 18.03 3.90
N PHE A 267 -2.52 17.32 4.57
CA PHE A 267 -1.17 17.04 4.10
C PHE A 267 -0.42 18.30 3.59
N PRO A 268 -0.38 19.42 4.33
CA PRO A 268 -0.13 20.77 3.80
C PRO A 268 1.24 21.01 3.17
N THR A 269 2.22 20.14 3.43
CA THR A 269 3.58 20.28 2.89
C THR A 269 3.82 19.49 1.60
N VAL A 270 2.88 18.64 1.17
CA VAL A 270 3.05 17.75 0.03
C VAL A 270 1.85 17.83 -0.90
N SER A 271 2.09 17.70 -2.21
CA SER A 271 1.00 17.64 -3.19
C SER A 271 0.27 16.28 -3.16
N PHE A 272 1.00 15.23 -2.80
CA PHE A 272 0.51 13.87 -2.72
C PHE A 272 1.33 13.10 -1.67
N PRO A 273 0.71 12.52 -0.63
CA PRO A 273 1.43 11.96 0.51
C PRO A 273 1.92 10.52 0.22
N ASN A 274 2.77 10.36 -0.79
CA ASN A 274 3.45 9.11 -1.13
C ASN A 274 4.96 9.37 -1.21
N PRO A 275 5.83 8.60 -0.52
CA PRO A 275 7.27 8.87 -0.51
C PRO A 275 7.93 8.77 -1.90
N GLU A 276 7.28 8.12 -2.87
CA GLU A 276 7.75 8.01 -4.26
C GLU A 276 7.54 9.29 -5.07
N GLU A 277 6.68 10.21 -4.62
CA GLU A 277 6.33 11.39 -5.40
C GLU A 277 7.41 12.48 -5.27
N PRO A 278 7.79 13.14 -6.38
CA PRO A 278 8.74 14.25 -6.34
C PRO A 278 8.30 15.34 -5.35
N GLY A 279 9.23 15.75 -4.48
CA GLY A 279 9.00 16.77 -3.45
C GLY A 279 8.44 16.24 -2.12
N ALA A 280 7.92 15.02 -2.06
CA ALA A 280 7.33 14.48 -0.83
C ALA A 280 8.35 14.27 0.29
N THR A 281 9.61 13.96 -0.07
CA THR A 281 10.71 13.61 0.86
C THR A 281 11.76 14.72 0.98
N ASP A 282 11.60 15.88 0.35
CA ASP A 282 12.60 16.95 0.36
C ASP A 282 12.92 17.44 1.79
N LEU A 283 11.90 17.61 2.63
CA LEU A 283 12.07 17.99 4.05
C LEU A 283 12.82 16.92 4.84
N LEU A 284 12.57 15.64 4.54
CA LEU A 284 13.26 14.52 5.18
C LEU A 284 14.75 14.50 4.81
N LEU A 285 15.08 14.63 3.53
CA LEU A 285 16.46 14.61 3.07
C LEU A 285 17.24 15.84 3.57
N ALA A 286 16.58 17.01 3.64
CA ALA A 286 17.14 18.21 4.26
C ALA A 286 17.45 17.99 5.75
N LEU A 287 16.51 17.41 6.50
CA LEU A 287 16.73 17.07 7.91
C LEU A 287 17.86 16.05 8.07
N ALA A 288 17.89 15.01 7.23
CA ALA A 288 18.92 13.98 7.27
C ALA A 288 20.33 14.56 7.06
N ALA A 289 20.48 15.53 6.16
CA ALA A 289 21.72 16.27 5.98
C ALA A 289 22.04 17.19 7.17
N GLU A 290 21.04 17.89 7.71
CA GLU A 290 21.21 18.83 8.85
C GLU A 290 21.71 18.13 10.11
N VAL A 291 21.12 16.98 10.47
CA VAL A 291 21.46 16.26 11.70
C VAL A 291 22.61 15.26 11.52
N ASP A 292 23.18 15.17 10.31
CA ASP A 292 24.14 14.13 9.94
C ASP A 292 23.62 12.72 10.26
N ALA A 293 22.43 12.40 9.75
CA ALA A 293 21.79 11.11 9.95
C ALA A 293 22.58 9.98 9.25
N ASP A 294 22.41 8.76 9.75
CA ASP A 294 22.91 7.56 9.11
C ASP A 294 21.88 6.94 8.15
N LEU A 295 20.60 7.14 8.45
CA LEU A 295 19.47 6.62 7.69
C LEU A 295 18.31 7.62 7.72
N ALA A 296 17.63 7.79 6.59
CA ALA A 296 16.40 8.54 6.50
C ALA A 296 15.22 7.58 6.27
N ILE A 297 14.08 7.81 6.93
CA ILE A 297 12.90 6.94 6.87
C ILE A 297 11.65 7.79 6.56
N ALA A 298 10.89 7.42 5.53
CA ALA A 298 9.58 7.98 5.25
C ALA A 298 8.51 6.90 5.36
N LEU A 299 7.45 7.18 6.10
CA LEU A 299 6.24 6.35 6.15
C LEU A 299 5.10 7.06 5.41
N ASP A 300 4.23 6.29 4.76
CA ASP A 300 2.98 6.85 4.22
C ASP A 300 1.95 7.13 5.33
N PRO A 301 0.82 7.82 5.04
CA PRO A 301 -0.07 8.35 6.06
C PRO A 301 -0.65 7.33 7.04
N ASP A 302 -0.85 6.08 6.61
CA ASP A 302 -1.33 4.98 7.45
C ASP A 302 -0.20 4.02 7.88
N ALA A 303 1.05 4.38 7.59
CA ALA A 303 2.29 3.71 7.95
C ALA A 303 2.35 2.24 7.54
N ASP A 304 1.74 1.90 6.41
CA ASP A 304 1.87 0.57 5.81
C ASP A 304 3.07 0.51 4.85
N ARG A 305 3.55 1.64 4.31
CA ARG A 305 4.76 1.73 3.49
C ARG A 305 5.95 2.26 4.26
N CYS A 306 7.16 1.83 3.85
CA CYS A 306 8.42 2.35 4.36
C CYS A 306 9.39 2.61 3.22
N ALA A 307 9.84 3.85 3.11
CA ALA A 307 10.89 4.27 2.18
C ALA A 307 12.16 4.63 2.94
N LEU A 308 13.30 4.20 2.41
CA LEU A 308 14.60 4.48 3.00
C LEU A 308 15.37 5.49 2.16
N GLY A 309 16.01 6.45 2.81
CA GLY A 309 16.97 7.36 2.21
C GLY A 309 18.36 7.14 2.77
N VAL A 310 19.37 7.29 1.91
CA VAL A 310 20.78 7.05 2.25
C VAL A 310 21.64 8.19 1.73
N ARG A 311 22.80 8.35 2.38
CA ARG A 311 23.85 9.28 1.96
C ARG A 311 24.74 8.63 0.90
N GLU A 312 24.86 9.29 -0.25
CA GLU A 312 25.75 8.93 -1.34
C GLU A 312 27.22 9.21 -1.02
N ARG A 313 28.11 8.64 -1.83
CA ARG A 313 29.56 8.81 -1.68
C ARG A 313 30.04 10.25 -1.88
N ASP A 314 29.29 11.05 -2.63
CA ASP A 314 29.56 12.48 -2.82
C ASP A 314 28.96 13.36 -1.71
N GLY A 315 28.32 12.74 -0.70
CA GLY A 315 27.68 13.41 0.43
C GLY A 315 26.24 13.86 0.15
N SER A 316 25.73 13.72 -1.07
CA SER A 316 24.32 13.99 -1.37
C SER A 316 23.41 12.93 -0.76
N TRP A 317 22.13 13.24 -0.60
CA TRP A 317 21.13 12.29 -0.11
C TRP A 317 20.19 11.90 -1.24
N ARG A 318 19.78 10.63 -1.25
CA ARG A 318 18.70 10.16 -2.12
C ARG A 318 17.81 9.15 -1.40
N MET A 319 16.57 9.03 -1.88
CA MET A 319 15.74 7.89 -1.58
C MET A 319 16.20 6.65 -2.37
N LEU A 320 16.16 5.49 -1.72
CA LEU A 320 16.25 4.18 -2.35
C LEU A 320 14.92 3.88 -3.07
N ARG A 321 14.99 3.18 -4.20
CA ARG A 321 13.80 2.60 -4.82
C ARG A 321 13.23 1.49 -3.93
N GLY A 322 11.95 1.17 -4.09
CA GLY A 322 11.34 0.08 -3.31
C GLY A 322 11.96 -1.28 -3.60
N ASP A 323 12.46 -1.51 -4.82
CA ASP A 323 13.26 -2.72 -5.11
C ASP A 323 14.61 -2.73 -4.40
N GLU A 324 15.32 -1.59 -4.31
CA GLU A 324 16.59 -1.49 -3.58
C GLU A 324 16.38 -1.75 -2.08
N THR A 325 15.36 -1.12 -1.48
CA THR A 325 14.96 -1.38 -0.09
C THR A 325 14.54 -2.83 0.08
N GLY A 326 13.75 -3.34 -0.86
CA GLY A 326 13.22 -4.69 -0.89
C GLY A 326 14.30 -5.75 -0.77
N VAL A 327 15.33 -5.67 -1.62
CA VAL A 327 16.43 -6.66 -1.63
C VAL A 327 17.39 -6.49 -0.47
N LEU A 328 17.59 -5.27 0.05
CA LEU A 328 18.41 -5.04 1.24
C LEU A 328 17.81 -5.72 2.47
N LEU A 329 16.51 -5.52 2.71
CA LEU A 329 15.82 -6.18 3.82
C LEU A 329 15.71 -7.69 3.60
N GLY A 330 15.48 -8.14 2.36
CA GLY A 330 15.46 -9.57 2.04
C GLY A 330 16.79 -10.27 2.30
N GLU A 331 17.91 -9.65 1.91
CA GLU A 331 19.26 -10.14 2.22
C GLU A 331 19.51 -10.14 3.74
N HIS A 332 19.12 -9.09 4.46
CA HIS A 332 19.28 -9.03 5.91
C HIS A 332 18.50 -10.12 6.64
N VAL A 333 17.24 -10.38 6.25
CA VAL A 333 16.43 -11.46 6.83
C VAL A 333 17.09 -12.81 6.56
N LEU A 334 17.45 -13.10 5.32
CA LEU A 334 17.98 -14.42 4.95
C LEU A 334 19.37 -14.69 5.53
N SER A 335 20.22 -13.67 5.66
CA SER A 335 21.57 -13.80 6.23
C SER A 335 21.59 -13.95 7.76
N THR A 336 20.49 -13.62 8.45
CA THR A 336 20.41 -13.65 9.92
C THR A 336 19.57 -14.79 10.48
N MET A 337 19.10 -15.70 9.64
CA MET A 337 18.29 -16.86 10.05
C MET A 337 18.69 -18.17 9.36
N ASP A 338 18.12 -19.29 9.81
CA ASP A 338 18.16 -20.53 9.04
C ASP A 338 17.17 -20.45 7.87
N ALA A 339 17.71 -20.34 6.66
CA ALA A 339 16.94 -20.24 5.43
C ALA A 339 16.26 -21.56 5.01
N THR A 340 16.52 -22.67 5.71
CA THR A 340 15.93 -23.99 5.38
C THR A 340 14.41 -23.95 5.44
N GLY A 341 13.77 -24.06 4.28
CA GLY A 341 12.31 -24.01 4.17
C GLY A 341 11.71 -22.59 4.22
N ALA A 342 12.53 -21.57 4.49
CA ALA A 342 12.13 -20.17 4.40
C ALA A 342 11.66 -19.85 2.98
N LEU A 343 10.64 -19.01 2.90
CA LEU A 343 10.06 -18.51 1.66
C LEU A 343 10.14 -16.99 1.68
N VAL A 344 10.64 -16.42 0.60
CA VAL A 344 10.54 -14.99 0.33
C VAL A 344 9.74 -14.76 -0.94
N ALA A 345 9.04 -13.63 -1.03
CA ALA A 345 8.17 -13.36 -2.19
C ALA A 345 8.21 -11.92 -2.65
N THR A 346 7.98 -11.72 -3.94
CA THR A 346 7.73 -10.40 -4.52
C THR A 346 6.49 -10.40 -5.41
N THR A 347 6.01 -9.22 -5.79
CA THR A 347 4.99 -9.14 -6.84
C THR A 347 5.64 -9.28 -8.21
N ILE A 348 4.84 -9.71 -9.19
CA ILE A 348 5.25 -9.88 -10.59
C ILE A 348 5.79 -8.62 -11.26
N VAL A 349 5.62 -7.44 -10.67
CA VAL A 349 6.15 -6.18 -11.23
C VAL A 349 7.41 -5.69 -10.52
N SER A 350 7.78 -6.33 -9.42
CA SER A 350 9.01 -6.02 -8.67
C SER A 350 10.25 -6.64 -9.34
N SER A 351 11.43 -6.23 -8.90
CA SER A 351 12.72 -6.71 -9.40
C SER A 351 12.87 -8.23 -9.24
N SER A 352 13.56 -8.84 -10.20
CA SER A 352 13.91 -10.25 -10.16
C SER A 352 15.08 -10.58 -9.22
N LEU A 353 15.73 -9.58 -8.60
CA LEU A 353 16.94 -9.77 -7.79
C LEU A 353 16.69 -10.62 -6.52
N LEU A 354 15.54 -10.48 -5.84
CA LEU A 354 15.25 -11.29 -4.64
C LEU A 354 15.25 -12.79 -4.94
N SER A 355 14.83 -13.21 -6.13
CA SER A 355 14.84 -14.63 -6.53
C SER A 355 16.26 -15.21 -6.55
N LYS A 356 17.26 -14.39 -6.94
CA LYS A 356 18.68 -14.78 -6.98
C LYS A 356 19.28 -14.84 -5.58
N ILE A 357 18.92 -13.88 -4.74
CA ILE A 357 19.31 -13.83 -3.33
C ILE A 357 18.77 -15.07 -2.60
N ALA A 358 17.47 -15.37 -2.76
CA ALA A 358 16.84 -16.54 -2.16
C ALA A 358 17.56 -17.84 -2.57
N ALA A 359 17.87 -18.00 -3.85
CA ALA A 359 18.60 -19.15 -4.36
C ALA A 359 20.01 -19.28 -3.76
N ALA A 360 20.72 -18.16 -3.54
CA ALA A 360 22.05 -18.15 -2.94
C ALA A 360 22.04 -18.59 -1.47
N HIS A 361 20.98 -18.27 -0.72
CA HIS A 361 20.78 -18.70 0.67
C HIS A 361 20.10 -20.08 0.78
N GLY A 362 19.71 -20.71 -0.33
CA GLY A 362 18.96 -21.98 -0.32
C GLY A 362 17.49 -21.83 0.14
N ALA A 363 16.96 -20.61 0.15
CA ALA A 363 15.57 -20.32 0.45
C ALA A 363 14.66 -20.57 -0.77
N ARG A 364 13.37 -20.73 -0.51
CA ARG A 364 12.33 -20.74 -1.54
C ARG A 364 12.00 -19.31 -1.96
N TYR A 365 11.57 -19.16 -3.21
CA TYR A 365 11.08 -17.91 -3.77
C TYR A 365 9.73 -18.13 -4.46
N ASP A 366 8.82 -17.16 -4.36
CA ASP A 366 7.60 -17.10 -5.16
C ASP A 366 7.34 -15.69 -5.71
N GLU A 367 6.69 -15.64 -6.88
CA GLU A 367 6.31 -14.40 -7.56
C GLU A 367 4.77 -14.34 -7.64
N THR A 368 4.15 -13.39 -6.93
CA THR A 368 2.69 -13.29 -6.83
C THR A 368 2.10 -12.19 -7.72
N LEU A 369 0.77 -12.15 -7.85
CA LEU A 369 0.09 -11.01 -8.47
C LEU A 369 0.30 -9.72 -7.65
N THR A 370 0.15 -8.55 -8.28
CA THR A 370 0.24 -7.27 -7.57
C THR A 370 -0.81 -7.16 -6.46
N GLY A 371 -0.37 -6.70 -5.29
CA GLY A 371 -1.19 -6.48 -4.10
C GLY A 371 -0.85 -7.47 -2.98
N PHE A 372 -0.67 -6.93 -1.77
CA PHE A 372 -0.24 -7.68 -0.59
C PHE A 372 -1.15 -8.85 -0.20
N LYS A 373 -2.43 -8.81 -0.58
CA LYS A 373 -3.34 -9.95 -0.43
C LYS A 373 -2.83 -11.23 -1.09
N TRP A 374 -2.03 -11.13 -2.16
CA TRP A 374 -1.42 -12.29 -2.80
C TRP A 374 -0.06 -12.65 -2.18
N LEU A 375 0.76 -11.67 -1.81
CA LEU A 375 2.08 -11.88 -1.21
C LEU A 375 2.01 -12.71 0.07
N VAL A 376 1.08 -12.39 0.97
CA VAL A 376 0.93 -13.13 2.24
C VAL A 376 0.37 -14.55 2.06
N ARG A 377 0.00 -14.91 0.83
CA ARG A 377 -0.45 -16.23 0.40
C ARG A 377 0.55 -16.90 -0.55
N ALA A 378 1.77 -16.38 -0.66
CA ALA A 378 2.83 -16.94 -1.50
C ALA A 378 3.10 -18.43 -1.20
N GLY A 379 3.59 -19.15 -2.21
CA GLY A 379 3.93 -20.56 -2.15
C GLY A 379 2.69 -21.45 -2.32
N ASP A 380 2.15 -21.95 -1.22
CA ASP A 380 1.07 -22.94 -1.20
C ASP A 380 -0.34 -22.34 -1.13
N GLY A 381 -0.47 -21.02 -1.21
CA GLY A 381 -1.72 -20.30 -1.01
C GLY A 381 -2.01 -19.92 0.44
N ALA A 382 -1.21 -20.40 1.40
CA ALA A 382 -1.36 -20.11 2.83
C ALA A 382 -0.21 -19.27 3.42
N GLY A 383 0.84 -19.03 2.64
CA GLY A 383 2.05 -18.34 3.08
C GLY A 383 2.95 -19.21 3.96
N THR A 384 2.89 -20.54 3.84
CA THR A 384 3.64 -21.45 4.71
C THR A 384 5.15 -21.22 4.59
N GLY A 385 5.77 -20.85 5.70
CA GLY A 385 7.21 -20.56 5.78
C GLY A 385 7.60 -19.21 5.16
N LEU A 386 6.64 -18.34 4.83
CA LEU A 386 6.93 -16.98 4.42
C LEU A 386 7.65 -16.26 5.56
N VAL A 387 8.80 -15.65 5.28
CA VAL A 387 9.59 -14.88 6.26
C VAL A 387 9.73 -13.42 5.85
N TYR A 388 9.63 -13.13 4.55
CA TYR A 388 9.72 -11.78 4.03
C TYR A 388 9.01 -11.67 2.68
N ALA A 389 8.27 -10.58 2.49
CA ALA A 389 7.67 -10.24 1.21
C ALA A 389 7.74 -8.75 0.94
N TYR A 390 7.93 -8.35 -0.32
CA TYR A 390 7.84 -6.93 -0.68
C TYR A 390 7.19 -6.68 -2.05
N GLU A 391 6.69 -5.46 -2.23
CA GLU A 391 6.31 -4.90 -3.53
C GLU A 391 7.15 -3.64 -3.80
N GLU A 392 7.46 -3.39 -5.07
CA GLU A 392 8.31 -2.27 -5.52
C GLU A 392 7.77 -0.90 -5.11
N ALA A 393 6.45 -0.82 -4.82
CA ALA A 393 5.77 0.36 -4.31
C ALA A 393 5.92 0.53 -2.78
N LEU A 394 7.11 0.25 -2.25
CA LEU A 394 7.53 0.48 -0.85
C LEU A 394 6.75 -0.31 0.22
N GLY A 395 6.10 -1.40 -0.18
CA GLY A 395 5.36 -2.26 0.73
C GLY A 395 6.21 -3.43 1.20
N HIS A 396 6.32 -3.63 2.51
CA HIS A 396 7.15 -4.69 3.11
C HIS A 396 6.34 -5.46 4.18
N CYS A 397 6.38 -6.78 4.15
CA CYS A 397 5.97 -7.63 5.27
C CYS A 397 7.21 -8.36 5.77
N VAL A 398 7.66 -7.96 6.95
CA VAL A 398 8.87 -8.48 7.61
C VAL A 398 8.56 -9.49 8.71
N ASP A 399 7.28 -9.59 9.11
CA ASP A 399 6.83 -10.48 10.19
C ASP A 399 5.45 -11.10 9.87
N PRO A 400 5.35 -11.94 8.83
CA PRO A 400 4.08 -12.48 8.31
C PRO A 400 3.30 -13.36 9.30
N ASP A 401 3.95 -13.83 10.36
CA ASP A 401 3.32 -14.58 11.43
C ASP A 401 2.49 -13.68 12.37
N TYR A 402 2.75 -12.38 12.39
CA TYR A 402 2.04 -11.42 13.25
C TYR A 402 1.33 -10.32 12.45
N VAL A 403 1.81 -9.97 11.27
CA VAL A 403 1.16 -8.98 10.38
C VAL A 403 1.10 -9.53 8.95
N ARG A 404 -0.10 -9.94 8.52
CA ARG A 404 -0.38 -10.41 7.14
C ARG A 404 -0.83 -9.27 6.21
N ASP A 405 -0.11 -8.16 6.27
CA ASP A 405 -0.18 -7.03 5.33
C ASP A 405 1.18 -6.33 5.32
N LYS A 406 1.28 -5.19 4.65
CA LYS A 406 2.45 -4.33 4.79
C LYS A 406 2.56 -3.78 6.22
N ASP A 407 3.79 -3.65 6.68
CA ASP A 407 4.13 -3.05 7.96
C ASP A 407 5.37 -2.14 7.81
N GLY A 408 5.11 -0.85 7.58
CA GLY A 408 6.17 0.13 7.42
C GLY A 408 6.94 0.41 8.71
N ILE A 409 6.30 0.26 9.87
CA ILE A 409 6.93 0.47 11.18
C ILE A 409 7.92 -0.66 11.47
N SER A 410 7.50 -1.92 11.34
CA SER A 410 8.40 -3.06 11.53
C SER A 410 9.52 -3.10 10.49
N ALA A 411 9.24 -2.70 9.24
CA ALA A 411 10.27 -2.54 8.22
C ALA A 411 11.30 -1.46 8.57
N ALA A 412 10.87 -0.33 9.17
CA ALA A 412 11.77 0.71 9.64
C ALA A 412 12.71 0.20 10.76
N VAL A 413 12.20 -0.60 11.69
CA VAL A 413 13.01 -1.24 12.75
C VAL A 413 14.08 -2.15 12.16
N LEU A 414 13.70 -3.00 11.21
CA LEU A 414 14.62 -3.91 10.53
C LEU A 414 15.67 -3.14 9.72
N ALA A 415 15.28 -2.03 9.08
CA ALA A 415 16.21 -1.14 8.38
C ALA A 415 17.21 -0.48 9.33
N CYS A 416 16.79 -0.09 10.55
CA CYS A 416 17.68 0.41 11.57
C CYS A 416 18.69 -0.65 12.04
N ASP A 417 18.26 -1.91 12.23
CA ASP A 417 19.16 -3.01 12.59
C ASP A 417 20.22 -3.26 11.51
N LEU A 418 19.81 -3.33 10.24
CA LEU A 418 20.72 -3.43 9.09
C LEU A 418 21.71 -2.25 9.06
N ALA A 419 21.22 -1.02 9.11
CA ALA A 419 22.05 0.16 9.00
C ALA A 419 23.04 0.30 10.17
N ALA A 420 22.62 -0.04 11.39
CA ALA A 420 23.48 0.01 12.57
C ALA A 420 24.60 -1.03 12.51
N GLY A 421 24.28 -2.26 12.06
CA GLY A 421 25.29 -3.31 11.82
C GLY A 421 26.32 -2.86 10.78
N LEU A 422 25.86 -2.37 9.63
CA LEU A 422 26.75 -1.87 8.56
C LEU A 422 27.61 -0.70 9.03
N LYS A 423 27.04 0.24 9.78
CA LYS A 423 27.79 1.37 10.33
C LYS A 423 28.92 0.91 11.25
N ALA A 424 28.69 -0.09 12.10
CA ALA A 424 29.74 -0.65 12.97
C ALA A 424 30.88 -1.31 12.18
N GLU A 425 30.60 -1.80 10.97
CA GLU A 425 31.58 -2.34 10.02
C GLU A 425 32.26 -1.25 9.16
N GLY A 426 31.86 0.02 9.30
CA GLY A 426 32.32 1.11 8.44
C GLY A 426 31.75 1.05 7.02
N ARG A 427 30.58 0.41 6.87
CA ARG A 427 29.87 0.18 5.60
C ARG A 427 28.53 0.91 5.59
N THR A 428 27.93 0.97 4.40
CA THR A 428 26.61 1.56 4.16
C THR A 428 25.69 0.58 3.43
N PRO A 429 24.37 0.82 3.41
CA PRO A 429 23.46 0.04 2.56
C PRO A 429 23.87 0.01 1.08
N LEU A 430 24.51 1.08 0.58
CA LEU A 430 25.02 1.13 -0.79
C LEU A 430 26.14 0.10 -1.04
N ASP A 431 26.95 -0.21 -0.03
CA ASP A 431 28.00 -1.23 -0.18
C ASP A 431 27.41 -2.63 -0.29
N VAL A 432 26.29 -2.90 0.38
CA VAL A 432 25.55 -4.17 0.23
C VAL A 432 24.90 -4.26 -1.16
N LEU A 433 24.30 -3.16 -1.66
CA LEU A 433 23.80 -3.14 -3.03
C LEU A 433 24.90 -3.40 -4.07
N ASP A 434 26.09 -2.84 -3.85
CA ASP A 434 27.25 -3.11 -4.70
C ASP A 434 27.70 -4.58 -4.61
N ASP A 435 27.66 -5.21 -3.43
CA ASP A 435 27.98 -6.64 -3.25
C ASP A 435 26.96 -7.54 -3.97
N LEU A 436 25.67 -7.26 -3.81
CA LEU A 436 24.59 -7.96 -4.50
C LEU A 436 24.72 -7.81 -6.02
N ALA A 437 25.09 -6.61 -6.49
CA ALA A 437 25.33 -6.38 -7.90
C ALA A 437 26.49 -7.23 -8.45
N VAL A 438 27.59 -7.37 -7.69
CA VAL A 438 28.71 -8.25 -8.06
C VAL A 438 28.29 -9.72 -8.05
N ALA A 439 27.53 -10.16 -7.04
CA ALA A 439 27.15 -11.57 -6.89
C ALA A 439 26.09 -12.02 -7.91
N HIS A 440 25.16 -11.14 -8.29
CA HIS A 440 23.94 -11.52 -9.00
C HIS A 440 23.69 -10.72 -10.28
N GLY A 441 24.59 -9.80 -10.63
CA GLY A 441 24.39 -8.78 -11.66
C GLY A 441 23.70 -7.54 -11.08
N LEU A 442 23.91 -6.40 -11.72
CA LEU A 442 23.29 -5.14 -11.35
C LEU A 442 21.85 -5.09 -11.90
N HIS A 443 20.87 -5.03 -11.01
CA HIS A 443 19.46 -4.82 -11.35
C HIS A 443 19.12 -3.34 -11.18
N LEU A 444 18.78 -2.65 -12.27
CA LEU A 444 18.23 -1.29 -12.22
C LEU A 444 16.76 -1.33 -12.65
N THR A 445 15.89 -0.78 -11.80
CA THR A 445 14.46 -0.69 -12.09
C THR A 445 13.99 0.75 -12.27
N ASP A 446 12.92 0.92 -13.06
CA ASP A 446 12.23 2.20 -13.23
C ASP A 446 10.78 1.99 -13.64
N GLN A 447 9.98 3.05 -13.68
CA GLN A 447 8.59 2.98 -14.13
C GLN A 447 8.20 4.09 -15.11
N VAL A 448 7.34 3.75 -16.06
CA VAL A 448 6.64 4.69 -16.93
C VAL A 448 5.14 4.61 -16.63
N SER A 449 4.51 5.75 -16.40
CA SER A 449 3.07 5.84 -16.12
C SER A 449 2.40 6.81 -17.08
N LEU A 450 1.38 6.35 -17.82
CA LEU A 450 0.49 7.19 -18.62
C LEU A 450 -0.81 7.42 -17.85
N ARG A 451 -1.08 8.66 -17.44
CA ARG A 451 -2.39 9.05 -16.91
C ARG A 451 -3.33 9.36 -18.08
N VAL A 452 -4.56 8.84 -18.04
CA VAL A 452 -5.60 9.10 -19.03
C VAL A 452 -6.80 9.77 -18.38
N THR A 453 -7.55 10.54 -19.18
CA THR A 453 -8.89 11.02 -18.80
C THR A 453 -9.96 10.02 -19.24
N GLU A 454 -9.80 9.45 -20.43
CA GLU A 454 -10.69 8.44 -21.01
C GLU A 454 -10.17 7.03 -20.74
N LEU A 455 -10.89 6.25 -19.91
CA LEU A 455 -10.48 4.89 -19.54
C LEU A 455 -10.41 3.92 -20.74
N SER A 456 -11.19 4.16 -21.80
CA SER A 456 -11.17 3.32 -23.01
C SER A 456 -9.79 3.30 -23.68
N ARG A 457 -9.02 4.40 -23.57
CA ARG A 457 -7.66 4.52 -24.11
C ARG A 457 -6.72 3.46 -23.53
N ILE A 458 -6.90 3.08 -22.26
CA ILE A 458 -6.11 2.00 -21.65
C ILE A 458 -6.38 0.68 -22.36
N GLY A 459 -7.66 0.35 -22.61
CA GLY A 459 -8.07 -0.87 -23.30
C GLY A 459 -7.55 -0.92 -24.74
N GLU A 460 -7.63 0.19 -25.45
CA GLU A 460 -7.11 0.33 -26.83
C GLU A 460 -5.59 0.12 -26.90
N LEU A 461 -4.83 0.77 -26.01
CA LEU A 461 -3.37 0.62 -25.95
C LEU A 461 -2.97 -0.81 -25.58
N MET A 462 -3.61 -1.41 -24.58
CA MET A 462 -3.32 -2.81 -24.20
C MET A 462 -3.68 -3.79 -25.33
N ALA A 463 -4.75 -3.54 -26.09
CA ALA A 463 -5.11 -4.37 -27.24
C ALA A 463 -4.09 -4.24 -28.38
N LYS A 464 -3.64 -3.01 -28.67
CA LYS A 464 -2.58 -2.72 -29.65
C LYS A 464 -1.29 -3.46 -29.28
N LEU A 465 -0.81 -3.29 -28.05
CA LEU A 465 0.42 -3.93 -27.56
C LEU A 465 0.37 -5.45 -27.59
N ARG A 466 -0.80 -6.05 -27.41
CA ARG A 466 -0.97 -7.51 -27.50
C ARG A 466 -0.99 -8.03 -28.94
N THR A 467 -1.48 -7.21 -29.87
CA THR A 467 -1.61 -7.59 -31.28
C THR A 467 -0.30 -7.40 -32.03
N ASP A 468 0.42 -6.33 -31.71
CA ASP A 468 1.70 -5.96 -32.32
C ASP A 468 2.71 -5.54 -31.24
N PRO A 469 3.20 -6.50 -30.42
CA PRO A 469 4.19 -6.19 -29.40
C PRO A 469 5.54 -5.85 -30.03
N PRO A 470 6.35 -4.98 -29.38
CA PRO A 470 7.71 -4.74 -29.83
C PRO A 470 8.53 -6.04 -29.82
N THR A 471 9.36 -6.24 -30.84
CA THR A 471 10.27 -7.39 -30.96
C THR A 471 11.71 -7.05 -30.55
N SER A 472 11.99 -5.78 -30.29
CA SER A 472 13.27 -5.29 -29.78
C SER A 472 13.09 -4.13 -28.81
N LEU A 473 13.84 -4.15 -27.71
CA LEU A 473 13.95 -3.05 -26.75
C LEU A 473 15.38 -2.94 -26.24
N ALA A 474 15.83 -1.71 -25.96
CA ALA A 474 17.17 -1.36 -25.49
C ALA A 474 18.30 -2.01 -26.31
N GLY A 475 18.09 -2.11 -27.63
CA GLY A 475 19.05 -2.71 -28.58
C GLY A 475 19.10 -4.24 -28.61
N GLY A 476 18.27 -4.94 -27.82
CA GLY A 476 18.18 -6.40 -27.79
C GLY A 476 16.83 -6.92 -28.25
N SER A 477 16.77 -8.19 -28.68
CA SER A 477 15.51 -8.86 -29.00
C SER A 477 14.70 -9.14 -27.73
N VAL A 478 13.38 -8.95 -27.81
CA VAL A 478 12.43 -9.29 -26.74
C VAL A 478 11.30 -10.17 -27.26
N SER A 479 10.79 -11.05 -26.40
CA SER A 479 9.56 -11.81 -26.63
C SER A 479 8.45 -11.27 -25.76
N ALA A 480 7.20 -11.41 -26.22
CA ALA A 480 6.01 -10.99 -25.51
C ALA A 480 5.22 -12.19 -24.99
N GLU A 481 4.69 -12.06 -23.79
CA GLU A 481 3.87 -13.06 -23.11
C GLU A 481 2.64 -12.35 -22.50
N ASP A 482 1.43 -12.73 -22.93
CA ASP A 482 0.18 -12.23 -22.34
C ASP A 482 -0.22 -13.13 -21.17
N LEU A 483 -0.25 -12.58 -19.96
CA LEU A 483 -0.45 -13.36 -18.73
C LEU A 483 -1.94 -13.60 -18.40
N ARG A 484 -2.86 -13.29 -19.31
CA ARG A 484 -4.29 -13.56 -19.15
C ARG A 484 -4.60 -15.07 -19.24
N PRO A 485 -5.63 -15.56 -18.54
CA PRO A 485 -6.53 -14.83 -17.65
C PRO A 485 -5.97 -14.62 -16.23
N ARG A 486 -4.76 -15.10 -15.93
CA ARG A 486 -4.15 -15.03 -14.59
C ARG A 486 -3.96 -13.58 -14.12
N ALA A 487 -3.51 -12.70 -15.01
CA ALA A 487 -3.37 -11.27 -14.76
C ALA A 487 -3.54 -10.45 -16.05
N ASP A 488 -4.09 -9.24 -15.95
CA ASP A 488 -4.11 -8.28 -17.06
C ASP A 488 -2.74 -7.59 -17.20
N VAL A 489 -1.73 -8.39 -17.58
CA VAL A 489 -0.33 -7.99 -17.70
C VAL A 489 0.21 -8.52 -19.02
N LEU A 490 0.86 -7.65 -19.79
CA LEU A 490 1.70 -8.02 -20.92
C LEU A 490 3.16 -7.95 -20.48
N ALA A 491 3.88 -9.04 -20.60
CA ALA A 491 5.28 -9.12 -20.20
C ALA A 491 6.18 -9.22 -21.43
N LEU A 492 7.19 -8.35 -21.49
CA LEU A 492 8.21 -8.34 -22.52
C LEU A 492 9.55 -8.74 -21.89
N ARG A 493 10.23 -9.75 -22.44
CA ARG A 493 11.48 -10.29 -21.87
C ARG A 493 12.53 -10.48 -22.95
N GLY A 494 13.75 -10.07 -22.64
CA GLY A 494 14.93 -10.27 -23.45
C GLY A 494 16.17 -10.43 -22.57
N GLU A 495 17.34 -10.51 -23.19
CA GLU A 495 18.60 -10.64 -22.46
C GLU A 495 18.87 -9.40 -21.58
N GLY A 496 18.72 -9.59 -20.27
CA GLY A 496 18.87 -8.51 -19.29
C GLY A 496 17.85 -7.38 -19.43
N VAL A 497 16.70 -7.63 -20.07
CA VAL A 497 15.60 -6.68 -20.22
C VAL A 497 14.30 -7.34 -19.79
N ARG A 498 13.55 -6.69 -18.91
CA ARG A 498 12.22 -7.12 -18.50
C ARG A 498 11.31 -5.89 -18.41
N VAL A 499 10.16 -5.95 -19.08
CA VAL A 499 9.12 -4.91 -19.05
C VAL A 499 7.77 -5.53 -18.78
N LEU A 500 7.04 -5.03 -17.78
CA LEU A 500 5.70 -5.49 -17.43
C LEU A 500 4.73 -4.35 -17.61
N ILE A 501 3.74 -4.51 -18.49
CA ILE A 501 2.76 -3.48 -18.81
C ILE A 501 1.40 -3.90 -18.29
N ARG A 502 0.75 -3.05 -17.49
CA ARG A 502 -0.59 -3.35 -16.94
C ARG A 502 -1.42 -2.09 -16.64
N PRO A 503 -2.76 -2.18 -16.73
CA PRO A 503 -3.64 -1.17 -16.18
C PRO A 503 -3.47 -1.04 -14.66
N SER A 504 -3.49 0.19 -14.15
CA SER A 504 -3.59 0.46 -12.72
C SER A 504 -4.97 0.04 -12.22
N GLY A 505 -5.01 -0.57 -11.03
CA GLY A 505 -6.27 -0.99 -10.40
C GLY A 505 -6.91 0.08 -9.52
N THR A 506 -6.18 1.15 -9.21
CA THR A 506 -6.58 2.19 -8.24
C THR A 506 -6.63 3.58 -8.85
N GLU A 507 -6.09 3.77 -10.06
CA GLU A 507 -5.96 5.07 -10.70
C GLU A 507 -6.22 4.92 -12.22
N PRO A 508 -6.67 5.98 -12.92
CA PRO A 508 -6.84 5.99 -14.38
C PRO A 508 -5.47 6.08 -15.09
N LYS A 509 -4.64 5.06 -14.91
CA LYS A 509 -3.26 5.00 -15.41
C LYS A 509 -2.96 3.65 -16.08
N LEU A 510 -2.16 3.69 -17.14
CA LEU A 510 -1.42 2.53 -17.65
C LEU A 510 0.02 2.60 -17.13
N LYS A 511 0.53 1.50 -16.56
CA LYS A 511 1.88 1.45 -15.98
C LYS A 511 2.75 0.44 -16.72
N ALA A 512 4.02 0.79 -16.96
CA ALA A 512 5.08 -0.11 -17.37
C ALA A 512 6.19 -0.12 -16.31
N TYR A 513 6.56 -1.30 -15.85
CA TYR A 513 7.66 -1.53 -14.91
C TYR A 513 8.85 -2.05 -15.68
N LEU A 514 10.00 -1.41 -15.54
CA LEU A 514 11.20 -1.63 -16.32
C LEU A 514 12.27 -2.24 -15.43
N GLU A 515 13.00 -3.22 -15.94
CA GLU A 515 14.18 -3.77 -15.30
C GLU A 515 15.28 -4.01 -16.35
N ILE A 516 16.46 -3.50 -16.06
CA ILE A 516 17.72 -3.85 -16.74
C ILE A 516 18.57 -4.69 -15.78
N VAL A 517 19.01 -5.84 -16.27
CA VAL A 517 20.00 -6.69 -15.58
C VAL A 517 21.30 -6.64 -16.36
N GLU A 518 22.34 -6.10 -15.72
CA GLU A 518 23.67 -5.95 -16.30
C GLU A 518 24.66 -6.84 -15.53
N PRO A 519 25.35 -7.79 -16.20
CA PRO A 519 26.38 -8.58 -15.55
C PRO A 519 27.51 -7.72 -15.00
N VAL A 520 27.96 -8.05 -13.79
CA VAL A 520 29.11 -7.42 -13.13
C VAL A 520 30.19 -8.50 -12.97
N PRO A 521 31.33 -8.41 -13.68
CA PRO A 521 32.34 -9.47 -13.64
C PRO A 521 33.04 -9.54 -12.27
N ASP A 522 33.29 -8.39 -11.66
CA ASP A 522 33.98 -8.21 -10.38
C ASP A 522 33.72 -6.78 -9.84
N ARG A 523 34.28 -6.48 -8.66
CA ARG A 523 34.12 -5.16 -8.02
C ARG A 523 34.72 -4.01 -8.86
N ASP A 524 35.80 -4.26 -9.59
CA ASP A 524 36.44 -3.25 -10.44
C ASP A 524 35.58 -2.91 -11.67
N GLY A 525 34.84 -3.90 -12.19
CA GLY A 525 33.91 -3.76 -13.30
C GLY A 525 32.59 -3.05 -12.95
N LEU A 526 32.29 -2.85 -11.66
CA LEU A 526 30.99 -2.35 -11.20
C LEU A 526 30.65 -0.96 -11.73
N ALA A 527 31.60 -0.04 -11.72
CA ALA A 527 31.38 1.33 -12.22
C ALA A 527 31.01 1.34 -13.70
N ALA A 528 31.70 0.52 -14.51
CA ALA A 528 31.44 0.40 -15.94
C ALA A 528 30.08 -0.29 -16.20
N ALA A 529 29.74 -1.33 -15.43
CA ALA A 529 28.43 -1.97 -15.51
C ALA A 529 27.30 -0.98 -15.16
N ARG A 530 27.46 -0.18 -14.11
CA ARG A 530 26.49 0.85 -13.72
C ARG A 530 26.27 1.87 -14.83
N GLN A 531 27.34 2.36 -15.48
CA GLN A 531 27.22 3.27 -16.62
C GLN A 531 26.44 2.65 -17.79
N ARG A 532 26.73 1.39 -18.15
CA ARG A 532 26.00 0.68 -19.21
C ARG A 532 24.53 0.46 -18.85
N ALA A 533 24.26 0.00 -17.63
CA ALA A 533 22.90 -0.25 -17.16
C ALA A 533 22.06 1.03 -17.15
N VAL A 534 22.61 2.17 -16.69
CA VAL A 534 21.93 3.48 -16.72
C VAL A 534 21.62 3.90 -18.16
N ALA A 535 22.58 3.76 -19.08
CA ALA A 535 22.34 4.09 -20.49
C ALA A 535 21.27 3.19 -21.12
N ARG A 536 21.31 1.89 -20.86
CA ARG A 536 20.30 0.92 -21.34
C ARG A 536 18.92 1.22 -20.77
N LEU A 537 18.82 1.55 -19.48
CA LEU A 537 17.56 1.88 -18.82
C LEU A 537 16.97 3.18 -19.35
N ALA A 538 17.80 4.19 -19.63
CA ALA A 538 17.35 5.43 -20.25
C ALA A 538 16.77 5.19 -21.67
N THR A 539 17.44 4.37 -22.48
CA THR A 539 16.93 3.95 -23.80
C THR A 539 15.61 3.20 -23.66
N LEU A 540 15.56 2.19 -22.77
CA LEU A 540 14.35 1.39 -22.51
C LEU A 540 13.18 2.28 -22.11
N ARG A 541 13.42 3.24 -21.21
CA ARG A 541 12.40 4.20 -20.76
C ARG A 541 11.86 5.03 -21.92
N GLY A 542 12.73 5.52 -22.79
CA GLY A 542 12.33 6.28 -23.98
C GLY A 542 11.48 5.47 -24.95
N GLU A 543 11.92 4.25 -25.27
CA GLU A 543 11.19 3.34 -26.17
C GLU A 543 9.83 2.95 -25.60
N VAL A 544 9.76 2.59 -24.30
CA VAL A 544 8.48 2.24 -23.66
C VAL A 544 7.55 3.44 -23.53
N SER A 545 8.08 4.65 -23.30
CA SER A 545 7.25 5.86 -23.30
C SER A 545 6.62 6.09 -24.68
N ALA A 546 7.37 5.87 -25.76
CA ALA A 546 6.86 5.99 -27.13
C ALA A 546 5.79 4.92 -27.46
N LEU A 547 5.75 3.79 -26.76
CA LEU A 547 4.67 2.80 -26.91
C LEU A 547 3.32 3.27 -26.35
N PHE A 548 3.33 4.28 -25.46
CA PHE A 548 2.15 4.83 -24.80
C PHE A 548 1.56 6.06 -25.53
N GLU A 549 2.30 6.60 -26.50
CA GLU A 549 1.86 7.64 -27.43
C GLU A 549 0.97 7.05 -28.54
#